data_AF-A0A7X7FR33-F1
#
_entry.id   AF-A0A7X7FR33-F1
#
_cell.length_a   1.000
_cell.length_b   1.000
_cell.length_c   1.000
_cell.angle_alpha   90.00
_cell.angle_beta   90.00
_cell.angle_gamma   90.00
#
_symmetry.space_group_name_H-M   'P 1'
#
loop_
_entity.id
_entity.type
_entity.pdbx_description
1 polymer ?
#
loop_
_entity_poly.entity_id
_entity_poly.type
_entity_poly.pdbx_seq_one_letter_code
_entity_poly.pdbx_strand_id
1 'polypeptide(L)'
;FSCHAADGGRGCEPLDWDQGAQAREQARLKGRIQELHRNTARLIDAYAEGLLDKGEFEPRITRIRQQQERAANELQSQADAESLQQEIRLISGHLKDFARQVKAGLGQADWESRRKIVAALVRRVEVEGERVRVVHRVDTSPIRSDGRRTSSQHCPRRSDAKASSP
;
A
#
# COMPACT_ATOMS: atom_id res chain seq x y z
N PHE A 1 -9.96 -26.53 -13.17
CA PHE A 1 -9.09 -26.41 -14.34
C PHE A 1 -9.93 -26.51 -15.61
N SER A 2 -10.27 -25.39 -16.23
CA SER A 2 -10.62 -25.33 -17.65
C SER A 2 -10.41 -23.89 -18.12
N CYS A 3 -9.39 -23.68 -18.95
CA CYS A 3 -9.09 -22.40 -19.57
C CYS A 3 -9.57 -22.47 -21.02
N HIS A 4 -10.50 -21.59 -21.40
CA HIS A 4 -10.72 -21.24 -22.80
C HIS A 4 -9.77 -20.09 -23.13
N ALA A 5 -8.83 -20.33 -24.04
CA ALA A 5 -8.00 -19.30 -24.65
C ALA A 5 -8.68 -18.86 -25.95
N ALA A 6 -9.18 -17.62 -25.98
CA ALA A 6 -9.56 -16.96 -27.21
C ALA A 6 -9.20 -15.47 -27.14
N ASP A 7 -8.46 -15.06 -28.16
CA ASP A 7 -8.23 -13.71 -28.68
C ASP A 7 -7.54 -12.62 -27.84
N GLY A 8 -6.33 -12.27 -28.31
CA GLY A 8 -6.14 -10.95 -28.90
C GLY A 8 -5.85 -9.79 -27.93
N GLY A 9 -4.60 -9.67 -27.53
CA GLY A 9 -3.89 -8.38 -27.58
C GLY A 9 -4.44 -7.21 -26.76
N ARG A 10 -5.05 -7.45 -25.60
CA ARG A 10 -5.10 -6.47 -24.50
C ARG A 10 -4.46 -7.13 -23.30
N GLY A 11 -3.41 -6.49 -22.78
CA GLY A 11 -2.63 -7.01 -21.66
C GLY A 11 -3.57 -7.49 -20.56
N CYS A 12 -3.33 -8.69 -20.04
CA CYS A 12 -3.97 -9.16 -18.83
C CYS A 12 -3.70 -8.10 -17.74
N GLU A 13 -4.69 -7.26 -17.43
CA GLU A 13 -4.62 -6.34 -16.31
C GLU A 13 -4.68 -7.20 -15.03
N PRO A 14 -3.59 -7.33 -14.24
CA PRO A 14 -3.49 -8.40 -13.24
C PRO A 14 -4.28 -8.20 -11.94
N LEU A 15 -5.25 -7.27 -11.85
CA LEU A 15 -5.64 -6.68 -10.56
C LEU A 15 -7.07 -7.00 -10.05
N ASP A 16 -7.86 -7.78 -10.77
CA ASP A 16 -9.27 -8.05 -10.39
C ASP A 16 -9.48 -9.44 -9.76
N TRP A 17 -8.68 -10.45 -10.15
CA TRP A 17 -8.81 -11.83 -9.64
C TRP A 17 -8.46 -11.98 -8.14
N ASP A 18 -7.70 -11.04 -7.58
CA ASP A 18 -7.30 -11.02 -6.17
C ASP A 18 -8.45 -10.56 -5.24
N GLN A 19 -9.20 -9.53 -5.64
CA GLN A 19 -10.30 -8.97 -4.85
C GLN A 19 -11.45 -9.98 -4.66
N GLY A 20 -11.80 -10.71 -5.73
CA GLY A 20 -12.82 -11.76 -5.66
C GLY A 20 -12.40 -12.97 -4.81
N ALA A 21 -11.10 -13.26 -4.70
CA ALA A 21 -10.58 -14.32 -3.83
C ALA A 21 -10.55 -13.86 -2.36
N GLN A 22 -10.12 -12.63 -2.10
CA GLN A 22 -10.12 -12.00 -0.78
C GLN A 22 -11.54 -11.93 -0.19
N ALA A 23 -12.53 -11.50 -0.97
CA ALA A 23 -13.92 -11.44 -0.51
C ALA A 23 -14.48 -12.82 -0.09
N ARG A 24 -14.12 -13.89 -0.81
CA ARG A 24 -14.52 -15.27 -0.46
C ARG A 24 -13.83 -15.74 0.82
N GLU A 25 -12.56 -15.42 0.99
CA GLU A 25 -11.81 -15.75 2.20
C GLU A 25 -12.37 -15.00 3.42
N GLN A 26 -12.67 -13.70 3.29
CA GLN A 26 -13.34 -12.93 4.34
C GLN A 26 -14.69 -13.54 4.72
N ALA A 27 -15.49 -13.95 3.73
CA ALA A 27 -16.76 -14.62 3.98
C ALA A 27 -16.57 -15.94 4.74
N ARG A 28 -15.53 -16.72 4.40
CA ARG A 28 -15.15 -17.95 5.11
C ARG A 28 -14.77 -17.68 6.56
N LEU A 29 -13.92 -16.67 6.81
CA LEU A 29 -13.50 -16.29 8.17
C LEU A 29 -14.68 -15.79 9.02
N LYS A 30 -15.53 -14.93 8.45
CA LYS A 30 -16.76 -14.47 9.11
C LYS A 30 -17.69 -15.63 9.47
N GLY A 31 -17.89 -16.57 8.54
CA GLY A 31 -18.67 -17.79 8.80
C GLY A 31 -18.08 -18.63 9.94
N ARG A 32 -16.75 -18.80 9.96
CA ARG A 32 -16.05 -19.52 11.03
C ARG A 32 -16.20 -18.84 12.39
N ILE A 33 -16.10 -17.51 12.46
CA ILE A 33 -16.32 -16.76 13.71
C ILE A 33 -17.75 -16.98 14.23
N GLN A 34 -18.75 -16.93 13.36
CA GLN A 34 -20.15 -17.18 13.74
C GLN A 34 -20.36 -18.61 14.23
N GLU A 35 -19.73 -19.61 13.59
CA GLU A 35 -19.77 -20.99 14.04
C GLU A 35 -19.16 -21.14 15.44
N LEU A 36 -18.01 -20.51 15.69
CA LEU A 36 -17.36 -20.52 17.00
C LEU A 36 -18.21 -19.81 18.06
N HIS A 37 -18.89 -18.71 17.73
CA HIS A 37 -19.84 -18.05 18.64
C HIS A 37 -20.99 -18.99 19.05
N ARG A 38 -21.57 -19.72 18.09
CA ARG A 38 -22.63 -20.71 18.38
C ARG A 38 -22.10 -21.86 19.24
N ASN A 39 -20.87 -22.30 18.99
CA ASN A 39 -20.22 -23.33 19.81
C ASN A 39 -20.03 -22.86 21.26
N THR A 40 -19.52 -21.64 21.45
CA THR A 40 -19.39 -21.00 22.77
C THR A 40 -20.73 -20.96 23.51
N ALA A 41 -21.82 -20.53 22.85
CA ALA A 41 -23.15 -20.50 23.46
C ALA A 41 -23.58 -21.89 23.96
N ARG A 42 -23.46 -22.92 23.11
CA ARG A 42 -23.80 -24.31 23.49
C ARG A 42 -22.94 -24.85 24.63
N LEU A 43 -21.66 -24.49 24.67
CA LEU A 43 -20.76 -24.88 25.76
C LEU A 43 -21.15 -24.24 27.09
N ILE A 44 -21.60 -22.98 27.05
CA ILE A 44 -22.12 -22.28 28.23
C ILE A 44 -23.40 -22.96 28.73
N ASP A 45 -24.33 -23.27 27.81
CA ASP A 45 -25.58 -23.95 28.16
C ASP A 45 -25.33 -25.33 28.79
N ALA A 46 -24.46 -26.15 28.19
CA ALA A 46 -24.11 -27.46 28.73
C ALA A 46 -23.44 -27.40 30.12
N TYR A 47 -22.63 -26.37 30.38
CA TYR A 47 -22.06 -26.13 31.70
C TYR A 47 -23.12 -25.68 32.71
N ALA A 48 -24.05 -24.81 32.30
CA ALA A 48 -25.13 -24.33 33.15
C ALA A 48 -26.13 -25.45 33.53
N GLU A 49 -26.36 -26.40 32.63
CA GLU A 49 -27.19 -27.59 32.87
C GLU A 49 -26.48 -28.68 33.70
N GLY A 50 -25.21 -28.48 34.06
CA GLY A 50 -24.42 -29.44 34.84
C GLY A 50 -23.97 -30.67 34.04
N LEU A 51 -24.11 -30.64 32.71
CA LEU A 51 -23.66 -31.70 31.81
C LEU A 51 -22.14 -31.70 31.58
N LEU A 52 -21.46 -30.64 32.03
CA LEU A 52 -20.03 -30.45 31.87
C LEU A 52 -19.41 -29.90 33.16
N ASP A 53 -18.30 -30.49 33.62
CA ASP A 53 -17.57 -29.98 34.78
C ASP A 53 -16.66 -28.79 34.39
N LYS A 54 -16.33 -27.97 35.40
CA LYS A 54 -15.46 -26.80 35.24
C LYS A 54 -14.08 -27.15 34.70
N GLY A 55 -13.52 -28.31 35.09
CA GLY A 55 -12.22 -28.77 34.60
C GLY A 55 -12.20 -29.06 33.09
N GLU A 56 -13.36 -29.38 32.51
CA GLU A 56 -13.51 -29.63 31.08
C GLU A 56 -13.96 -28.38 30.31
N PHE A 57 -14.72 -27.50 30.96
CA PHE A 57 -15.23 -26.26 30.38
C PHE A 57 -14.13 -25.23 30.09
N GLU A 58 -13.33 -24.88 31.10
CA GLU A 58 -12.30 -23.83 31.03
C GLU A 58 -11.28 -24.02 29.88
N PRO A 59 -10.68 -25.21 29.66
CA PRO A 59 -9.76 -25.38 28.54
C PRO A 59 -10.48 -25.29 27.17
N ARG A 60 -11.73 -25.74 27.09
CA ARG A 60 -12.52 -25.70 25.84
C ARG A 60 -12.91 -24.27 25.46
N ILE A 61 -13.43 -23.50 26.40
CA ILE A 61 -13.82 -22.10 26.16
C ILE A 61 -12.60 -21.24 25.81
N THR A 62 -11.47 -21.47 26.49
CA THR A 62 -10.21 -20.77 26.20
C THR A 62 -9.74 -21.04 24.79
N ARG A 63 -9.75 -22.30 24.35
CA ARG A 63 -9.35 -22.68 22.97
C ARG A 63 -10.26 -22.04 21.92
N ILE A 64 -11.57 -21.99 22.14
CA ILE A 64 -12.52 -21.38 21.20
C ILE A 64 -12.30 -19.87 21.11
N ARG A 65 -12.12 -19.18 22.25
CA ARG A 65 -11.81 -17.74 22.28
C ARG A 65 -10.53 -17.42 21.52
N GLN A 66 -9.47 -18.20 21.72
CA GLN A 66 -8.23 -18.04 20.96
C GLN A 66 -8.43 -18.21 19.45
N GLN A 67 -9.29 -19.15 19.03
CA GLN A 67 -9.61 -19.31 17.61
C GLN A 67 -10.42 -18.13 17.06
N GLN A 68 -11.35 -17.58 17.85
CA GLN A 68 -12.11 -16.39 17.48
C GLN A 68 -11.20 -15.18 17.31
N GLU A 69 -10.30 -14.94 18.27
CA GLU A 69 -9.34 -13.85 18.22
C GLU A 69 -8.43 -13.95 16.99
N ARG A 70 -7.90 -15.14 16.69
CA ARG A 70 -7.09 -15.37 15.48
C ARG A 70 -7.85 -15.04 14.21
N ALA A 71 -9.09 -15.52 14.08
CA ALA A 71 -9.90 -15.28 12.89
C ALA A 71 -10.32 -13.80 12.77
N ALA A 72 -10.59 -13.12 13.88
CA ALA A 72 -10.92 -11.70 13.90
C ALA A 72 -9.71 -10.82 13.52
N ASN A 73 -8.53 -11.14 14.04
CA ASN A 73 -7.30 -10.43 13.70
C ASN A 73 -6.93 -10.57 12.22
N GLU A 74 -7.13 -11.74 11.64
CA GLU A 74 -6.94 -11.96 10.20
C GLU A 74 -7.93 -11.15 9.36
N LEU A 75 -9.18 -11.05 9.80
CA LEU A 75 -10.16 -10.22 9.10
C LEU A 75 -9.82 -8.72 9.18
N GLN A 76 -9.31 -8.28 10.33
CA GLN A 76 -8.89 -6.90 10.53
C GLN A 76 -7.66 -6.56 9.68
N SER A 77 -6.65 -7.43 9.64
CA SER A 77 -5.45 -7.20 8.82
C SER A 77 -5.78 -7.11 7.32
N GLN A 78 -6.74 -7.90 6.85
CA GLN A 78 -7.24 -7.82 5.47
C GLN A 78 -7.95 -6.49 5.22
N ALA A 79 -8.81 -6.04 6.14
CA ALA A 79 -9.49 -4.74 6.02
C ALA A 79 -8.50 -3.55 6.01
N ASP A 80 -7.47 -3.60 6.86
CA ASP A 80 -6.43 -2.58 6.92
C ASP A 80 -5.62 -2.54 5.61
N ALA A 81 -5.29 -3.71 5.05
CA ALA A 81 -4.60 -3.82 3.77
C ALA A 81 -5.44 -3.26 2.61
N GLU A 82 -6.75 -3.55 2.58
CA GLU A 82 -7.68 -3.01 1.59
C GLU A 82 -7.79 -1.48 1.70
N SER A 83 -7.89 -0.95 2.92
CA SER A 83 -7.94 0.50 3.17
C SER A 83 -6.69 1.20 2.65
N LEU A 84 -5.50 0.66 2.97
CA LEU A 84 -4.23 1.19 2.47
C LEU A 84 -4.15 1.14 0.92
N GLN A 85 -4.62 0.05 0.30
CA GLN A 85 -4.68 -0.07 -1.15
C GLN A 85 -5.62 0.99 -1.77
N GLN A 86 -6.76 1.25 -1.14
CA GLN A 86 -7.67 2.30 -1.59
C GLN A 86 -7.04 3.69 -1.47
N GLU A 87 -6.35 3.99 -0.37
CA GLU A 87 -5.63 5.25 -0.18
C GLU A 87 -4.56 5.44 -1.27
N ILE A 88 -3.75 4.41 -1.55
CA ILE A 88 -2.75 4.44 -2.62
C ILE A 88 -3.41 4.69 -3.99
N ARG A 89 -4.54 4.05 -4.28
CA ARG A 89 -5.29 4.26 -5.53
C ARG A 89 -5.78 5.70 -5.65
N LEU A 90 -6.31 6.28 -4.57
CA LEU A 90 -6.77 7.68 -4.53
C LEU A 90 -5.61 8.65 -4.77
N ILE A 91 -4.50 8.49 -4.04
CA ILE A 91 -3.31 9.35 -4.20
C ILE A 91 -2.76 9.23 -5.63
N SER A 92 -2.68 8.01 -6.17
CA SER A 92 -2.25 7.79 -7.55
C SER A 92 -3.19 8.47 -8.56
N GLY A 93 -4.50 8.41 -8.34
CA GLY A 93 -5.51 9.09 -9.13
C GLY A 93 -5.32 10.61 -9.12
N HIS A 94 -5.26 11.21 -7.93
CA HIS A 94 -5.03 12.65 -7.78
C HIS A 94 -3.72 13.11 -8.43
N LEU A 95 -2.64 12.33 -8.29
CA LEU A 95 -1.36 12.65 -8.93
C LEU A 95 -1.46 12.59 -10.46
N LYS A 96 -2.17 11.61 -11.02
CA LYS A 96 -2.42 11.51 -12.47
C LYS A 96 -3.25 12.69 -12.98
N ASP A 97 -4.28 13.09 -12.25
CA ASP A 97 -5.14 14.21 -12.62
C ASP A 97 -4.37 15.54 -12.56
N PHE A 98 -3.59 15.74 -11.50
CA PHE A 98 -2.68 16.88 -11.38
C PHE A 98 -1.70 16.92 -12.56
N ALA A 99 -1.07 15.79 -12.91
CA ALA A 99 -0.16 15.72 -14.04
C ALA A 99 -0.85 16.08 -15.37
N ARG A 100 -2.11 15.65 -15.56
CA ARG A 100 -2.91 16.02 -16.73
C ARG A 100 -3.17 17.52 -16.78
N GLN A 101 -3.51 18.13 -15.65
CA GLN A 101 -3.75 19.56 -15.54
C GLN A 101 -2.48 20.38 -15.79
N VAL A 102 -1.33 19.98 -15.21
CA VAL A 102 -0.04 20.64 -15.46
C VAL A 102 0.37 20.52 -16.92
N LYS A 103 0.18 19.35 -17.55
CA LYS A 103 0.48 19.16 -18.97
C LYS A 103 -0.38 20.05 -19.88
N ALA A 104 -1.68 20.13 -19.61
CA ALA A 104 -2.59 21.02 -20.34
C ALA A 104 -2.19 22.49 -20.15
N GLY A 105 -1.91 22.88 -18.90
CA GLY A 105 -1.46 24.23 -18.54
C GLY A 105 -0.16 24.63 -19.23
N LEU A 106 0.85 23.74 -19.29
CA LEU A 106 2.11 23.99 -20.02
C LEU A 106 1.90 24.25 -21.52
N GLY A 107 0.94 23.55 -22.14
CA GLY A 107 0.60 23.71 -23.55
C GLY A 107 -0.01 25.08 -23.86
N GLN A 108 -0.80 25.63 -22.95
CA GLN A 108 -1.51 26.91 -23.11
C GLN A 108 -0.80 28.11 -22.46
N ALA A 109 0.18 27.87 -21.58
CA ALA A 109 0.88 28.91 -20.82
C ALA A 109 1.80 29.79 -21.69
N ASP A 110 1.90 31.06 -21.30
CA ASP A 110 2.89 32.01 -21.80
C ASP A 110 4.32 31.64 -21.34
N TRP A 111 5.33 32.25 -21.95
CA TRP A 111 6.74 31.88 -21.75
C TRP A 111 7.18 31.95 -20.28
N GLU A 112 6.75 32.99 -19.56
CA GLU A 112 7.14 33.19 -18.17
C GLU A 112 6.55 32.09 -17.27
N SER A 113 5.26 31.80 -17.43
CA SER A 113 4.59 30.74 -16.66
C SER A 113 5.13 29.36 -17.01
N ARG A 114 5.38 29.08 -18.30
CA ARG A 114 6.00 27.81 -18.74
C ARG A 114 7.36 27.62 -18.09
N ARG A 115 8.22 28.64 -18.08
CA ARG A 115 9.53 28.59 -17.43
C ARG A 115 9.42 28.37 -15.93
N LYS A 116 8.48 29.04 -15.24
CA LYS A 116 8.23 28.85 -13.80
C LYS A 116 7.85 27.40 -13.48
N ILE A 117 6.92 26.81 -14.25
CA ILE A 117 6.48 25.42 -14.07
C ILE A 117 7.64 24.44 -14.29
N VAL A 118 8.41 24.58 -15.37
CA VAL A 118 9.56 23.71 -15.65
C VAL A 118 10.64 23.83 -14.58
N ALA A 119 10.95 25.06 -14.13
CA ALA A 119 11.94 25.31 -13.09
C ALA A 119 11.51 24.79 -11.70
N ALA A 120 10.21 24.64 -11.46
CA ALA A 120 9.69 24.00 -10.25
C ALA A 120 9.98 22.49 -10.21
N LEU A 121 10.04 21.82 -11.37
CA LEU A 121 10.31 20.39 -11.47
C LEU A 121 11.81 20.06 -11.63
N VAL A 122 12.57 20.92 -12.31
CA VAL A 122 13.99 20.69 -12.61
C VAL A 122 14.86 21.27 -11.50
N ARG A 123 15.78 20.45 -10.97
CA ARG A 123 16.82 20.89 -10.02
C ARG A 123 17.99 21.52 -10.77
N ARG A 124 18.49 20.85 -11.80
CA ARG A 124 19.58 21.33 -12.68
C ARG A 124 19.58 20.58 -14.01
N VAL A 125 20.24 21.16 -15.00
CA VAL A 125 20.50 20.53 -16.29
C VAL A 125 22.02 20.39 -16.41
N GLU A 126 22.48 19.16 -16.60
CA GLU A 126 23.88 18.81 -16.80
C GLU A 126 24.10 18.60 -18.30
N VAL A 127 25.08 19.28 -18.87
CA VAL A 127 25.41 19.19 -20.31
C VAL A 127 26.84 18.63 -20.42
N GLU A 128 26.96 17.42 -20.97
CA GLU A 128 28.22 16.71 -21.18
C GLU A 128 28.41 16.46 -22.68
N GLY A 129 29.17 17.31 -23.35
CA GLY A 129 29.35 17.24 -24.81
C GLY A 129 28.01 17.34 -25.53
N GLU A 130 27.64 16.30 -26.27
CA GLU A 130 26.35 16.20 -26.97
C GLU A 130 25.21 15.64 -26.10
N ARG A 131 25.47 15.29 -24.84
CA ARG A 131 24.47 14.69 -23.94
C ARG A 131 23.91 15.74 -22.98
N VAL A 132 22.58 15.80 -22.90
CA VAL A 132 21.86 16.62 -21.90
C VAL A 132 21.18 15.70 -20.89
N ARG A 133 21.50 15.88 -19.62
CA ARG A 133 20.87 15.18 -18.49
C ARG A 133 20.07 16.17 -17.65
N VAL A 134 18.77 15.92 -17.51
CA VAL A 134 17.88 16.72 -16.67
C VAL A 134 17.79 16.07 -15.29
N VAL A 135 18.22 16.77 -14.25
CA VAL A 135 18.10 16.32 -12.86
C VAL A 135 16.83 16.90 -12.28
N HIS A 136 15.87 16.03 -11.96
CA HIS A 136 14.58 16.41 -11.37
C HIS A 136 14.70 16.67 -9.86
N ARG A 137 13.81 17.50 -9.32
CA ARG A 137 13.71 17.72 -7.86
C ARG A 137 13.05 16.56 -7.13
N VAL A 138 12.18 15.84 -7.82
CA VAL A 138 11.56 14.60 -7.34
C VAL A 138 12.37 13.44 -7.90
N ASP A 139 12.71 12.47 -7.04
CA ASP A 139 13.37 11.25 -7.50
C ASP A 139 12.38 10.45 -8.38
N THR A 140 12.78 10.24 -9.62
CA THR A 140 12.01 9.47 -10.63
C THR A 140 12.62 8.09 -10.86
N SER A 141 13.68 7.75 -10.11
CA SER A 141 14.29 6.43 -10.17
C SER A 141 13.25 5.39 -9.74
N PRO A 142 13.14 4.26 -10.45
CA PRO A 142 12.28 3.17 -10.01
C PRO A 142 12.68 2.77 -8.60
N ILE A 143 11.70 2.71 -7.69
CA ILE A 143 11.91 2.21 -6.34
C ILE A 143 12.40 0.76 -6.49
N ARG A 144 13.69 0.53 -6.22
CA ARG A 144 14.23 -0.83 -6.20
C ARG A 144 13.59 -1.56 -5.03
N SER A 145 13.05 -2.75 -5.29
CA SER A 145 12.38 -3.60 -4.30
C SER A 145 13.31 -4.18 -3.23
N ASP A 146 14.62 -3.88 -3.27
CA ASP A 146 15.62 -4.38 -2.33
C ASP A 146 15.73 -3.54 -1.04
N GLY A 147 14.80 -2.61 -0.79
CA GLY A 147 14.74 -1.82 0.45
C GLY A 147 15.94 -0.90 0.67
N ARG A 148 16.91 -0.90 -0.26
CA ARG A 148 18.09 -0.07 -0.20
C ARG A 148 17.72 1.26 -0.82
N ARG A 149 17.20 2.16 0.01
CA ARG A 149 17.18 3.60 -0.30
C ARG A 149 18.57 3.94 -0.84
N THR A 150 18.67 4.40 -2.08
CA THR A 150 19.88 5.07 -2.54
C THR A 150 20.07 6.23 -1.59
N SER A 151 21.03 6.09 -0.68
CA SER A 151 21.26 7.02 0.40
C SER A 151 21.42 8.40 -0.21
N SER A 152 20.49 9.31 0.13
CA SER A 152 20.69 10.73 -0.12
C SER A 152 21.83 11.19 0.79
N GLN A 153 23.07 10.96 0.36
CA GLN A 153 24.22 11.60 0.97
C GLN A 153 24.10 13.09 0.67
N HIS A 154 23.66 13.85 1.67
CA HIS A 154 23.82 15.28 1.68
C HIS A 154 24.88 15.64 2.72
N CYS A 155 25.98 16.17 2.16
CA CYS A 155 27.24 16.52 2.79
C CYS A 155 27.08 17.48 3.99
N PRO A 156 28.05 17.48 4.92
CA PRO A 156 28.10 18.47 5.98
C PRO A 156 28.29 19.89 5.40
N ARG A 157 27.66 20.84 6.10
CA ARG A 157 27.67 22.28 5.87
C ARG A 157 29.10 22.82 5.81
N ARG A 158 29.30 23.75 4.87
CA ARG A 158 30.45 24.64 4.67
C ARG A 158 31.00 25.21 5.99
N SER A 159 32.21 24.83 6.37
CA SER A 159 33.03 25.61 7.32
C SER A 159 33.70 26.74 6.53
N ASP A 160 33.32 27.97 6.87
CA ASP A 160 33.97 29.17 6.39
C ASP A 160 35.42 29.23 6.93
N ALA A 161 36.40 29.34 6.02
CA ALA A 161 37.77 29.69 6.37
C ALA A 161 38.30 30.73 5.36
N LYS A 162 38.24 31.99 5.77
CA LYS A 162 39.05 33.13 5.32
C LYS A 162 38.95 34.16 6.45
N ALA A 163 39.99 34.83 6.93
CA ALA A 163 41.39 34.94 6.53
C ALA A 163 42.16 35.52 7.73
N SER A 164 43.44 35.18 7.87
CA SER A 164 44.40 36.02 8.60
C SER A 164 45.76 35.92 7.91
N SER A 165 46.17 37.06 7.35
CA SER A 165 47.55 37.49 7.08
C SER A 165 47.69 38.86 7.76
N PRO A 166 48.89 39.29 8.19
CA PRO A 166 50.04 39.52 7.30
C PRO A 166 51.13 38.46 7.42
#